data_AF-A0A833L5W4-F1
#
_entry.id   AF-A0A833L5W4-F1
#
_cell.length_a   1.000
_cell.length_b   1.000
_cell.length_c   1.000
_cell.angle_alpha   90.00
_cell.angle_beta   90.00
_cell.angle_gamma   90.00
#
_symmetry.space_group_name_H-M   'P 1'
#
loop_
_entity.id
_entity.type
_entity.pdbx_description
1 polymer ?
#
loop_
_entity_poly.entity_id
_entity_poly.type
_entity_poly.pdbx_seq_one_letter_code
_entity_poly.pdbx_strand_id
1 'polypeptide(L)'
;MKKLDLWRDPWPLDEAQCPCDVHFTGWLREQGLTGQRIFHFGTGDHHHVGLQAPAGGHSVLGITATEAEYSSYIRLVVENPDLGRHYKVLFSDIYQTNLALLPEFDIVTLFHLGEFWSANNAPFATLDDRGLLEGMAGKVAPSGYIAFFTGSFAYDVADRLIPEVLPRMGFTELPRYRSLRLFRR
;
A
#
# COMPACT_ATOMS: atom_id res chain seq x y z
N MET A 1 -26.72 10.94 -11.67
CA MET A 1 -26.30 9.86 -10.76
C MET A 1 -24.95 10.27 -10.17
N LYS A 2 -24.77 10.20 -8.85
CA LYS A 2 -23.46 10.48 -8.22
C LYS A 2 -22.52 9.31 -8.53
N LYS A 3 -21.26 9.59 -8.89
CA LYS A 3 -20.24 8.57 -9.18
C LYS A 3 -18.89 9.01 -8.60
N LEU A 4 -18.04 8.03 -8.25
CA LEU A 4 -16.65 8.29 -7.91
C LEU A 4 -15.89 8.71 -9.17
N ASP A 5 -14.96 9.63 -8.99
CA ASP A 5 -13.97 9.99 -9.99
C ASP A 5 -12.68 9.23 -9.66
N LEU A 6 -12.62 7.99 -10.14
CA LEU A 6 -11.49 7.11 -9.90
C LEU A 6 -10.38 7.36 -10.92
N TRP A 7 -9.15 7.07 -10.51
CA TRP A 7 -8.00 7.02 -11.40
C TRP A 7 -8.28 6.06 -12.56
N ARG A 8 -7.89 6.44 -13.79
CA ARG A 8 -8.28 5.72 -15.01
C ARG A 8 -7.14 5.04 -15.74
N ASP A 9 -5.93 5.52 -15.53
CA ASP A 9 -4.77 5.05 -16.28
C ASP A 9 -4.08 3.94 -15.50
N PRO A 10 -4.05 2.69 -16.01
CA PRO A 10 -3.34 1.61 -15.35
C PRO A 10 -1.84 1.95 -15.25
N TRP A 11 -1.25 1.70 -14.09
CA TRP A 11 0.15 2.04 -13.83
C TRP A 11 1.06 0.87 -14.21
N PRO A 12 1.87 0.96 -15.28
CA PRO A 12 2.85 -0.08 -15.61
C PRO A 12 4.04 -0.04 -14.63
N LEU A 13 4.81 -1.13 -14.57
CA LEU A 13 6.07 -1.12 -13.84
C LEU A 13 7.09 -0.26 -14.60
N ASP A 14 7.48 0.86 -14.01
CA ASP A 14 8.59 1.69 -14.47
C ASP A 14 9.51 1.99 -13.29
N GLU A 15 10.61 1.24 -13.18
CA GLU A 15 11.59 1.41 -12.10
C GLU A 15 12.33 2.76 -12.16
N ALA A 16 12.37 3.42 -13.32
CA ALA A 16 13.00 4.73 -13.42
C ALA A 16 12.10 5.83 -12.82
N GLN A 17 10.77 5.65 -12.89
CA GLN A 17 9.81 6.60 -12.34
C GLN A 17 9.36 6.24 -10.91
N CYS A 18 8.96 4.99 -10.67
CA CYS A 18 8.36 4.54 -9.42
C CYS A 18 8.92 3.17 -8.98
N PRO A 19 10.13 3.12 -8.41
CA PRO A 19 10.76 1.86 -8.00
C PRO A 19 10.30 1.33 -6.63
N CYS A 20 9.26 1.91 -6.01
CA CYS A 20 8.89 1.63 -4.61
C CYS A 20 8.66 0.15 -4.34
N ASP A 21 8.00 -0.55 -5.24
CA ASP A 21 7.65 -1.97 -5.12
C ASP A 21 8.86 -2.89 -5.26
N VAL A 22 9.76 -2.55 -6.18
CA VAL A 22 11.03 -3.27 -6.37
C VAL A 22 11.93 -3.07 -5.17
N HIS A 23 12.03 -1.84 -4.66
CA HIS A 23 12.77 -1.56 -3.44
C HIS A 23 12.16 -2.27 -2.24
N PHE A 24 10.84 -2.34 -2.13
CA PHE A 24 10.18 -2.99 -1.00
C PHE A 24 10.40 -4.50 -0.99
N THR A 25 10.20 -5.16 -2.13
CA THR A 25 10.45 -6.60 -2.26
C THR A 25 11.95 -6.94 -2.14
N GLY A 26 12.84 -6.03 -2.55
CA GLY A 26 14.27 -6.09 -2.25
C GLY A 26 14.55 -6.05 -0.74
N TRP A 27 13.95 -5.09 -0.04
CA TRP A 27 14.08 -4.94 1.41
C TRP A 27 13.60 -6.17 2.16
N LEU A 28 12.43 -6.73 1.83
CA LEU A 28 11.91 -7.96 2.45
C LEU A 28 12.94 -9.09 2.42
N ARG A 29 13.55 -9.31 1.24
CA ARG A 29 14.56 -10.36 1.03
C ARG A 29 15.86 -10.07 1.80
N GLU A 30 16.37 -8.85 1.74
CA GLU A 30 17.62 -8.48 2.41
C GLU A 30 17.50 -8.53 3.93
N GLN A 31 16.31 -8.26 4.49
CA GLN A 31 16.04 -8.42 5.92
C GLN A 31 15.72 -9.87 6.31
N GLY A 32 15.60 -10.80 5.36
CA GLY A 32 15.24 -12.19 5.64
C GLY A 32 13.83 -12.35 6.22
N LEU A 33 12.94 -11.39 5.96
CA LEU A 33 11.55 -11.46 6.44
C LEU A 33 10.80 -12.54 5.66
N THR A 34 9.98 -13.32 6.38
CA THR A 34 9.19 -14.40 5.80
C THR A 34 7.80 -14.45 6.44
N GLY A 35 6.81 -15.02 5.76
CA GLY A 35 5.49 -15.29 6.36
C GLY A 35 4.63 -14.06 6.71
N GLN A 36 5.10 -12.84 6.43
CA GLN A 36 4.41 -11.61 6.78
C GLN A 36 3.06 -11.42 6.08
N ARG A 37 2.10 -10.84 6.81
CA ARG A 37 0.84 -10.28 6.30
C ARG A 37 1.07 -8.83 5.89
N ILE A 38 0.89 -8.53 4.61
CA ILE A 38 1.25 -7.24 4.01
C ILE A 38 -0.01 -6.56 3.48
N PHE A 39 -0.26 -5.34 3.91
CA PHE A 39 -1.14 -4.43 3.18
C PHE A 39 -0.31 -3.59 2.22
N HIS A 40 -0.73 -3.50 0.97
CA HIS A 40 0.00 -2.78 -0.06
C HIS A 40 -0.89 -1.77 -0.80
N PHE A 41 -0.63 -0.49 -0.57
CA PHE A 41 -1.33 0.61 -1.23
C PHE A 41 -0.75 0.91 -2.62
N GLY A 42 -1.56 0.66 -3.66
CA GLY A 42 -1.24 0.96 -5.05
C GLY A 42 -0.56 -0.20 -5.76
N THR A 43 -1.35 -1.19 -6.21
CA THR A 43 -0.78 -2.39 -6.85
C THR A 43 -0.17 -2.15 -8.23
N GLY A 44 -0.60 -1.07 -8.90
CA GLY A 44 -0.44 -0.88 -10.33
C GLY A 44 -1.07 -2.01 -11.15
N ASP A 45 -0.85 -1.99 -12.46
CA ASP A 45 -1.18 -3.09 -13.38
C ASP A 45 -0.10 -4.19 -13.33
N HIS A 46 1.06 -3.85 -12.79
CA HIS A 46 2.19 -4.76 -12.68
C HIS A 46 2.07 -5.76 -11.53
N HIS A 47 1.26 -5.48 -10.50
CA HIS A 47 1.04 -6.37 -9.35
C HIS A 47 2.33 -6.86 -8.67
N HIS A 48 3.39 -6.05 -8.71
CA HIS A 48 4.76 -6.51 -8.44
C HIS A 48 4.91 -7.10 -7.03
N VAL A 49 4.44 -6.39 -6.00
CA VAL A 49 4.48 -6.90 -4.62
C VAL A 49 3.67 -8.20 -4.48
N GLY A 50 2.50 -8.27 -5.11
CA GLY A 50 1.64 -9.45 -5.12
C GLY A 50 2.30 -10.66 -5.79
N LEU A 51 3.15 -10.44 -6.81
CA LEU A 51 3.88 -11.49 -7.53
C LEU A 51 5.16 -11.94 -6.83
N GLN A 52 5.90 -11.00 -6.23
CA GLN A 52 7.23 -11.30 -5.69
C GLN A 52 7.20 -11.72 -4.22
N ALA A 53 6.36 -11.11 -3.40
CA ALA A 53 6.33 -11.39 -1.96
C ALA A 53 5.93 -12.85 -1.61
N PRO A 54 5.04 -13.55 -2.34
CA PRO A 54 4.71 -14.94 -2.02
C PRO A 54 5.90 -15.91 -2.03
N ALA A 55 7.00 -15.60 -2.71
CA ALA A 55 8.23 -16.41 -2.66
C ALA A 55 8.85 -16.48 -1.24
N GLY A 56 8.62 -15.46 -0.41
CA GLY A 56 8.98 -15.45 1.01
C GLY A 56 7.89 -16.00 1.94
N GLY A 57 6.85 -16.63 1.38
CA GLY A 57 5.67 -17.10 2.12
C GLY A 57 4.75 -15.98 2.61
N HIS A 58 4.92 -14.76 2.10
CA HIS A 58 4.09 -13.62 2.48
C HIS A 58 2.66 -13.75 1.97
N SER A 59 1.71 -13.16 2.70
CA SER A 59 0.33 -12.95 2.24
C SER A 59 0.10 -11.46 2.01
N VAL A 60 -0.39 -11.09 0.84
CA VAL A 60 -0.54 -9.70 0.40
C VAL A 60 -2.01 -9.37 0.16
N LEU A 61 -2.47 -8.30 0.80
CA LEU A 61 -3.70 -7.60 0.46
C LEU A 61 -3.33 -6.27 -0.21
N GLY A 62 -3.45 -6.23 -1.53
CA GLY A 62 -3.30 -5.00 -2.31
C GLY A 62 -4.61 -4.22 -2.41
N ILE A 63 -4.52 -2.97 -2.83
CA ILE A 63 -5.66 -2.15 -3.22
C ILE A 63 -5.36 -1.37 -4.51
N THR A 64 -6.35 -1.30 -5.39
CA THR A 64 -6.35 -0.47 -6.60
C THR A 64 -7.67 0.30 -6.70
N ALA A 65 -7.60 1.48 -7.33
CA ALA A 65 -8.76 2.29 -7.67
C ALA A 65 -9.17 2.15 -9.15
N THR A 66 -8.46 1.38 -9.98
CA THR A 66 -8.76 1.29 -11.42
C THR A 66 -9.38 -0.06 -11.79
N GLU A 67 -10.38 -0.02 -12.67
CA GLU A 67 -11.04 -1.24 -13.16
C GLU A 67 -10.09 -2.10 -13.99
N ALA A 68 -9.17 -1.46 -14.74
CA ALA A 68 -8.18 -2.15 -15.57
C ALA A 68 -7.22 -2.99 -14.72
N GLU A 69 -6.65 -2.42 -13.65
CA GLU A 69 -5.74 -3.13 -12.74
C GLU A 69 -6.48 -4.22 -11.93
N TYR A 70 -7.75 -3.99 -11.59
CA TYR A 70 -8.53 -5.05 -10.95
C TYR A 70 -8.85 -6.20 -11.91
N SER A 71 -9.11 -5.88 -13.18
CA SER A 71 -9.33 -6.88 -14.22
C SER A 71 -8.08 -7.70 -14.52
N SER A 72 -6.90 -7.07 -14.53
CA SER A 72 -5.62 -7.79 -14.68
C SER A 72 -5.33 -8.67 -13.47
N TYR A 73 -5.64 -8.24 -12.24
CA TYR A 73 -5.61 -9.11 -11.06
C TYR A 73 -6.49 -10.37 -11.24
N ILE A 74 -7.74 -10.21 -11.70
CA ILE A 74 -8.65 -11.34 -11.91
C ILE A 74 -8.05 -12.34 -12.91
N ARG A 75 -7.54 -11.87 -14.04
CA ARG A 75 -6.87 -12.72 -15.03
C ARG A 75 -5.68 -13.44 -14.40
N LEU A 76 -4.85 -12.70 -13.66
CA LEU A 76 -3.65 -13.22 -13.03
C LEU A 76 -3.95 -14.39 -12.09
N VAL A 77 -4.98 -14.30 -11.24
CA VAL A 77 -5.33 -15.41 -10.32
C VAL A 77 -6.10 -16.54 -10.99
N VAL A 78 -6.77 -16.30 -12.12
CA VAL A 78 -7.37 -17.37 -12.93
C VAL A 78 -6.29 -18.17 -13.65
N GLU A 79 -5.28 -17.50 -14.20
CA GLU A 79 -4.15 -18.12 -14.91
C GLU A 79 -3.11 -18.72 -13.95
N ASN A 80 -3.02 -18.21 -12.72
CA ASN A 80 -2.17 -18.72 -11.65
C ASN A 80 -2.98 -18.95 -10.36
N PRO A 81 -3.72 -20.07 -10.25
CA PRO A 81 -4.64 -20.31 -9.15
C PRO A 81 -3.96 -20.44 -7.78
N ASP A 82 -2.70 -20.87 -7.73
CA ASP A 82 -1.95 -20.96 -6.47
C ASP A 82 -1.60 -19.57 -5.91
N LEU A 83 -1.36 -18.57 -6.78
CA LEU A 83 -1.16 -17.18 -6.36
C LEU A 83 -2.37 -16.66 -5.57
N GLY A 84 -3.57 -17.07 -5.97
CA GLY A 84 -4.83 -16.69 -5.30
C GLY A 84 -4.91 -17.10 -3.83
N ARG A 85 -4.04 -17.98 -3.33
CA ARG A 85 -3.95 -18.31 -1.90
C ARG A 85 -3.21 -17.26 -1.08
N HIS A 86 -2.32 -16.51 -1.73
CA HIS A 86 -1.40 -15.57 -1.07
C HIS A 86 -1.68 -14.12 -1.42
N TYR A 87 -2.27 -13.84 -2.58
CA TYR A 87 -2.49 -12.48 -3.07
C TYR A 87 -3.97 -12.18 -3.33
N LYS A 88 -4.46 -11.14 -2.65
CA LYS A 88 -5.79 -10.56 -2.82
C LYS A 88 -5.68 -9.09 -3.15
N VAL A 89 -6.62 -8.59 -3.95
CA VAL A 89 -6.72 -7.16 -4.29
C VAL A 89 -8.12 -6.67 -3.95
N LEU A 90 -8.19 -5.50 -3.32
CA LEU A 90 -9.42 -4.75 -3.16
C LEU A 90 -9.54 -3.73 -4.30
N PHE A 91 -10.72 -3.64 -4.90
CA PHE A 91 -11.07 -2.53 -5.78
C PHE A 91 -11.86 -1.50 -4.99
N SER A 92 -11.25 -0.35 -4.70
CA SER A 92 -11.87 0.73 -3.94
C SER A 92 -11.07 2.02 -4.07
N ASP A 93 -11.73 3.16 -3.88
CA ASP A 93 -11.06 4.38 -3.46
C ASP A 93 -10.46 4.15 -2.06
N ILE A 94 -9.18 4.48 -1.86
CA ILE A 94 -8.48 4.31 -0.59
C ILE A 94 -9.15 5.11 0.55
N TYR A 95 -9.75 6.27 0.25
CA TYR A 95 -10.39 7.12 1.26
C TYR A 95 -11.78 6.60 1.66
N GLN A 96 -12.29 5.58 0.98
CA GLN A 96 -13.47 4.82 1.37
C GLN A 96 -13.14 3.52 2.12
N THR A 97 -11.86 3.29 2.44
CA THR A 97 -11.42 2.10 3.16
C THR A 97 -12.15 1.96 4.50
N ASN A 98 -12.95 0.91 4.63
CA ASN A 98 -13.56 0.56 5.89
C ASN A 98 -12.56 -0.21 6.77
N LEU A 99 -11.87 0.53 7.65
CA LEU A 99 -10.87 -0.01 8.57
C LEU A 99 -11.41 -1.14 9.46
N ALA A 100 -12.71 -1.20 9.75
CA ALA A 100 -13.28 -2.26 10.59
C ALA A 100 -13.26 -3.64 9.91
N LEU A 101 -13.19 -3.70 8.57
CA LEU A 101 -13.12 -4.94 7.81
C LEU A 101 -11.68 -5.45 7.62
N LEU A 102 -10.68 -4.61 7.89
CA LEU A 102 -9.28 -4.98 7.70
C LEU A 102 -8.72 -5.73 8.91
N PRO A 103 -7.96 -6.83 8.71
CA PRO A 103 -7.22 -7.49 9.77
C PRO A 103 -6.03 -6.63 10.23
N GLU A 104 -5.29 -7.12 11.22
CA GLU A 104 -3.95 -6.61 11.49
C GLU A 104 -2.94 -7.10 10.44
N PHE A 105 -1.95 -6.27 10.15
CA PHE A 105 -0.88 -6.56 9.20
C PHE A 105 0.47 -6.45 9.89
N ASP A 106 1.42 -7.30 9.50
CA ASP A 106 2.79 -7.16 9.99
C ASP A 106 3.54 -6.05 9.26
N ILE A 107 3.11 -5.75 8.01
CA ILE A 107 3.67 -4.68 7.20
C ILE A 107 2.55 -3.93 6.49
N VAL A 108 2.62 -2.60 6.52
CA VAL A 108 1.74 -1.72 5.75
C VAL A 108 2.61 -0.85 4.85
N THR A 109 2.31 -0.77 3.56
CA THR A 109 2.92 0.21 2.66
C THR A 109 1.92 1.30 2.30
N LEU A 110 2.33 2.56 2.45
CA LEU A 110 1.56 3.76 2.08
C LEU A 110 2.38 4.59 1.08
N PHE A 111 2.79 3.97 -0.03
CA PHE A 111 3.72 4.58 -0.98
C PHE A 111 3.15 5.80 -1.69
N HIS A 112 1.83 5.81 -1.90
CA HIS A 112 1.11 6.86 -2.63
C HIS A 112 0.20 7.70 -1.72
N LEU A 113 0.54 7.81 -0.44
CA LEU A 113 -0.22 8.64 0.51
C LEU A 113 -0.22 10.11 0.05
N GLY A 114 -1.42 10.68 -0.10
CA GLY A 114 -1.63 12.05 -0.58
C GLY A 114 -1.88 12.17 -2.08
N GLU A 115 -1.65 11.13 -2.89
CA GLU A 115 -1.74 11.22 -4.36
C GLU A 115 -3.19 11.28 -4.88
N PHE A 116 -4.14 10.70 -4.15
CA PHE A 116 -5.48 10.41 -4.69
C PHE A 116 -6.61 11.24 -4.05
N TRP A 117 -6.29 12.14 -3.12
CA TRP A 117 -7.31 12.98 -2.50
C TRP A 117 -7.91 13.93 -3.55
N SER A 118 -9.24 13.99 -3.65
CA SER A 118 -9.91 14.90 -4.57
C SER A 118 -11.18 15.51 -3.98
N ALA A 119 -11.46 16.77 -4.32
CA ALA A 119 -12.70 17.44 -3.95
C ALA A 119 -13.95 16.74 -4.54
N ASN A 120 -13.79 16.03 -5.66
CA ASN A 120 -14.86 15.26 -6.29
C ASN A 120 -15.26 14.03 -5.47
N ASN A 121 -14.29 13.34 -4.87
CA ASN A 121 -14.53 12.13 -4.07
C ASN A 121 -14.73 12.43 -2.58
N ALA A 122 -14.29 13.60 -2.08
CA ALA A 122 -14.42 14.00 -0.68
C ALA A 122 -15.84 13.82 -0.09
N PRO A 123 -16.96 14.09 -0.80
CA PRO A 123 -18.31 13.85 -0.27
C PRO A 123 -18.65 12.37 -0.01
N PHE A 124 -17.87 11.43 -0.56
CA PHE A 124 -18.04 9.99 -0.40
C PHE A 124 -16.94 9.35 0.46
N ALA A 125 -15.91 10.11 0.81
CA ALA A 125 -14.79 9.66 1.61
C ALA A 125 -15.19 9.51 3.08
N THR A 126 -14.63 8.49 3.74
CA THR A 126 -14.73 8.30 5.19
C THR A 126 -13.45 8.69 5.93
N LEU A 127 -12.35 8.87 5.18
CA LEU A 127 -11.03 9.21 5.67
C LEU A 127 -10.47 10.37 4.86
N ASP A 128 -9.60 11.18 5.45
CA ASP A 128 -8.65 12.06 4.75
C ASP A 128 -7.23 11.44 4.82
N ASP A 129 -6.19 12.15 4.36
CA ASP A 129 -4.82 11.64 4.40
C ASP A 129 -4.34 11.31 5.83
N ARG A 130 -4.72 12.14 6.80
CA ARG A 130 -4.37 11.90 8.21
C ARG A 130 -5.10 10.67 8.74
N GLY A 131 -6.40 10.58 8.52
CA GLY A 131 -7.22 9.46 8.96
C GLY A 131 -6.81 8.15 8.30
N LEU A 132 -6.37 8.20 7.04
CA LEU A 132 -5.79 7.05 6.34
C LEU A 132 -4.47 6.61 7.01
N LEU A 133 -3.55 7.54 7.26
CA LEU A 133 -2.30 7.24 7.95
C LEU A 133 -2.53 6.67 9.35
N GLU A 134 -3.31 7.35 10.18
CA GLU A 134 -3.63 6.94 11.54
C GLU A 134 -4.36 5.59 11.56
N GLY A 135 -5.36 5.41 10.68
CA GLY A 135 -6.13 4.20 10.56
C GLY A 135 -5.29 2.99 10.18
N MET A 136 -4.45 3.14 9.16
CA MET A 136 -3.59 2.05 8.68
C MET A 136 -2.41 1.77 9.62
N ALA A 137 -1.82 2.80 10.22
CA ALA A 137 -0.82 2.64 11.29
C ALA A 137 -1.41 1.89 12.49
N GLY A 138 -2.69 2.12 12.81
CA GLY A 138 -3.43 1.39 13.84
C GLY A 138 -3.56 -0.11 13.56
N LYS A 139 -3.54 -0.52 12.27
CA LYS A 139 -3.60 -1.92 11.83
C LYS A 139 -2.25 -2.61 11.78
N VAL A 140 -1.13 -1.93 12.04
CA VAL A 140 0.19 -2.56 12.09
C VAL A 140 0.33 -3.36 13.38
N ALA A 141 0.62 -4.65 13.33
CA ALA A 141 0.84 -5.49 14.50
C ALA A 141 2.00 -4.95 15.37
N PRO A 142 2.07 -5.32 16.67
CA PRO A 142 3.26 -5.02 17.49
C PRO A 142 4.54 -5.51 16.80
N SER A 143 5.61 -4.71 16.83
CA SER A 143 6.87 -4.98 16.11
C SER A 143 6.79 -4.98 14.57
N GLY A 144 5.62 -4.71 14.00
CA GLY A 144 5.40 -4.60 12.57
C GLY A 144 5.98 -3.31 11.97
N TYR A 145 5.84 -3.18 10.67
CA TYR A 145 6.47 -2.11 9.89
C TYR A 145 5.44 -1.27 9.14
N ILE A 146 5.74 0.01 8.98
CA ILE A 146 5.07 0.87 8.00
C ILE A 146 6.11 1.55 7.11
N ALA A 147 5.85 1.56 5.79
CA ALA A 147 6.79 2.01 4.77
C ALA A 147 6.17 3.06 3.85
N PHE A 148 6.96 4.06 3.49
CA PHE A 148 6.61 5.17 2.59
C PHE A 148 7.63 5.28 1.46
N PHE A 149 7.18 5.76 0.30
CA PHE A 149 8.04 6.00 -0.84
C PHE A 149 8.36 7.49 -0.95
N THR A 150 9.63 7.86 -0.79
CA THR A 150 10.03 9.27 -0.74
C THR A 150 10.10 9.94 -2.11
N GLY A 151 9.92 9.18 -3.19
CA GLY A 151 9.87 9.69 -4.56
C GLY A 151 8.45 9.88 -5.08
N SER A 152 7.42 9.63 -4.26
CA SER A 152 6.03 9.94 -4.62
C SER A 152 5.88 11.43 -4.89
N PHE A 153 5.09 11.81 -5.89
CA PHE A 153 4.89 13.22 -6.25
C PHE A 153 4.16 14.00 -5.14
N ALA A 154 3.39 13.30 -4.29
CA ALA A 154 2.69 13.86 -3.14
C ALA A 154 3.37 13.50 -1.81
N TYR A 155 4.66 13.11 -1.83
CA TYR A 155 5.38 12.72 -0.63
C TYR A 155 5.45 13.84 0.42
N ASP A 156 5.32 15.12 0.02
CA ASP A 156 5.23 16.26 0.94
C ASP A 156 4.06 16.12 1.94
N VAL A 157 2.95 15.48 1.55
CA VAL A 157 1.84 15.16 2.44
C VAL A 157 2.27 14.17 3.52
N ALA A 158 2.89 13.06 3.10
CA ALA A 158 3.39 12.06 4.03
C ALA A 158 4.47 12.64 4.96
N ASP A 159 5.42 13.39 4.42
CA ASP A 159 6.55 13.96 5.15
C ASP A 159 6.09 14.92 6.26
N ARG A 160 5.00 15.66 6.02
CA ARG A 160 4.35 16.52 7.01
C ARG A 160 3.62 15.73 8.10
N LEU A 161 2.88 14.67 7.73
CA LEU A 161 2.02 13.94 8.67
C LEU A 161 2.79 12.95 9.56
N ILE A 162 3.80 12.28 9.00
CA ILE A 162 4.62 11.27 9.68
C ILE A 162 5.13 11.71 11.07
N PRO A 163 5.83 12.86 11.22
CA PRO A 163 6.39 13.27 12.51
C PRO A 163 5.32 13.58 13.57
N GLU A 164 4.10 13.91 13.15
CA GLU A 164 2.99 14.18 14.07
C GLU A 164 2.25 12.92 14.51
N VAL A 165 2.16 11.93 13.63
CA VAL A 165 1.34 10.73 13.83
C VAL A 165 2.16 9.56 14.37
N LEU A 166 3.21 9.16 13.65
CA LEU A 166 3.89 7.88 13.90
C LEU A 166 4.54 7.81 15.30
N PRO A 167 5.28 8.83 15.78
CA PRO A 167 5.88 8.79 17.12
C PRO A 167 4.82 8.66 18.24
N ARG A 168 3.67 9.32 18.09
CA ARG A 168 2.57 9.23 19.08
C ARG A 168 1.93 7.85 19.11
N MET A 169 2.02 7.11 18.02
CA MET A 169 1.50 5.74 17.90
C MET A 169 2.54 4.67 18.25
N GLY A 170 3.72 5.07 18.75
CA GLY A 170 4.79 4.19 19.22
C GLY A 170 5.81 3.80 18.13
N PHE A 171 5.71 4.35 16.93
CA PHE A 171 6.63 4.00 15.86
C PHE A 171 7.98 4.71 15.99
N THR A 172 9.05 3.97 15.69
CA THR A 172 10.41 4.49 15.60
C THR A 172 10.91 4.41 14.17
N GLU A 173 11.52 5.49 13.68
CA GLU A 173 12.12 5.52 12.35
C GLU A 173 13.34 4.59 12.27
N LEU A 174 13.42 3.82 11.19
CA LEU A 174 14.55 2.96 10.86
C LEU A 174 15.47 3.65 9.86
N PRO A 175 16.72 3.18 9.69
CA PRO A 175 17.56 3.61 8.58
C PRO A 175 16.81 3.49 7.25
N ARG A 176 16.93 4.53 6.42
CA ARG A 176 16.35 4.51 5.08
C ARG A 176 16.89 3.34 4.27
N TYR A 177 16.03 2.77 3.44
CA TYR A 177 16.41 1.74 2.49
C TYR A 177 16.11 2.21 1.07
N ARG A 178 17.14 2.59 0.32
CA ARG A 178 17.00 3.17 -1.03
C ARG A 178 16.01 4.35 -0.99
N SER A 179 14.90 4.29 -1.74
CA SER A 179 13.84 5.31 -1.75
C SER A 179 12.76 5.11 -0.67
N LEU A 180 12.94 4.17 0.25
CA LEU A 180 11.95 3.85 1.28
C LEU A 180 12.31 4.50 2.61
N ARG A 181 11.32 5.16 3.20
CA ARG A 181 11.32 5.58 4.60
C ARG A 181 10.52 4.58 5.41
N LEU A 182 11.17 4.00 6.42
CA LEU A 182 10.68 2.82 7.14
C LEU A 182 10.52 3.13 8.62
N PHE A 183 9.47 2.60 9.23
CA PHE A 183 9.22 2.72 10.66
C PHE A 183 8.84 1.38 11.23
N ARG A 184 9.21 1.14 12.49
CA ARG A 184 8.83 -0.04 13.26
C ARG A 184 7.93 0.35 14.43
N ARG A 185 6.85 -0.39 14.64
CA ARG A 185 5.94 -0.22 15.78
C ARG A 185 6.50 -0.81 17.07
#